data_AF-T0K905-F1
#
_entry.id   AF-T0K905-F1
#
_cell.length_a   1.000
_cell.length_b   1.000
_cell.length_c   1.000
_cell.angle_alpha   90.00
_cell.angle_beta   90.00
_cell.angle_gamma   90.00
#
_symmetry.space_group_name_H-M   'P 1'
#
loop_
_entity.id
_entity.type
_entity.pdbx_description
1 polymer ?
#
loop_
_entity_poly.entity_id
_entity_poly.type
_entity_poly.pdbx_seq_one_letter_code
_entity_poly.pdbx_strand_id
1 'polypeptide(L)'
;MARLSSRVTETPPDHYQPSVQQFSDANQLQQVICGQNHTIGQLQAEIHRLRTREMHGYPLLGFPPNDVLNQQQAVVISNLKGENSRLHGDNASLNQELQQSHAVVMTHKDVIEQSHQQAVELADRIVKLQQDLEQQKKNYEDKVEKHCTCIKGLRNENNLLKQQLTAQASSQLTEPAFANSKKVSDDEIVAIWKTMAYNIRSLAATMLVHCPSQQSLKPGKISGKCALAQMSQEHYQLLKDADMRSGVVEKYLWKSVANRILRSGDAEDLWYVWGGLFGTEFFDVFQEMSEHDMNPAEFEELLRWKSQGAAMIEKTIGIDKAALKDLVKTETEGFLLLSSPETQKDPKAHRDLFVQLGKIYKEALQLSSIFMTSKAHFIVGWAISTQQGNQKVPYNKEFMEAEGWENEPTDKSIVALDVSPGLMKYGTANGSAYGKCTMLVKHGVVLN
;
A
#
# COMPACT_ATOMS: atom_id res chain seq x y z
N MET A 1 15.69 -3.12 18.36
CA MET A 1 16.69 -3.86 17.56
C MET A 1 17.68 -2.85 16.99
N ALA A 2 18.97 -3.08 17.27
CA ALA A 2 20.22 -2.61 16.63
C ALA A 2 20.23 -1.26 15.88
N ARG A 3 20.85 -0.20 16.42
CA ARG A 3 22.27 0.22 16.25
C ARG A 3 22.75 0.25 14.78
N LEU A 4 22.98 1.46 14.25
CA LEU A 4 24.24 1.80 13.57
C LEU A 4 24.52 3.31 13.73
N SER A 5 25.68 3.55 14.33
CA SER A 5 26.30 4.82 14.68
C SER A 5 27.63 4.83 13.95
N SER A 6 27.97 5.91 13.24
CA SER A 6 29.36 6.36 13.10
C SER A 6 29.39 7.79 12.54
N ARG A 7 29.52 8.73 13.48
CA ARG A 7 30.07 10.07 13.24
C ARG A 7 31.52 9.93 12.78
N VAL A 8 31.89 10.64 11.72
CA VAL A 8 33.29 10.95 11.40
C VAL A 8 33.52 12.40 11.82
N THR A 9 34.33 12.58 12.85
CA THR A 9 34.91 13.85 13.28
C THR A 9 36.32 13.91 12.72
N GLU A 10 36.55 14.71 11.69
CA GLU A 10 37.89 15.05 11.23
C GLU A 10 38.32 16.37 11.89
N THR A 11 39.40 16.27 12.65
CA THR A 11 40.17 17.35 13.26
C THR A 11 40.94 18.15 12.21
N PRO A 12 41.14 19.47 12.41
CA PRO A 12 41.92 20.30 11.49
C PRO A 12 43.43 20.10 11.70
N PRO A 13 44.27 20.21 10.65
CA PRO A 13 45.71 20.16 10.80
C PRO A 13 46.27 21.51 11.30
N ASP A 14 47.01 21.41 12.39
CA ASP A 14 47.87 22.44 12.98
C ASP A 14 49.06 22.81 12.08
N HIS A 15 49.47 24.08 12.22
CA HIS A 15 50.82 24.62 12.05
C HIS A 15 51.54 24.46 10.68
N TYR A 16 51.48 25.54 9.88
CA TYR A 16 52.51 25.85 8.89
C TYR A 16 53.46 26.91 9.47
N GLN A 17 54.69 26.50 9.84
CA GLN A 17 55.80 27.40 10.17
C GLN A 17 56.55 27.78 8.87
N PRO A 18 56.80 29.07 8.59
CA PRO A 18 57.68 29.45 7.50
C PRO A 18 59.15 29.14 7.86
N SER A 19 59.81 28.41 6.96
CA SER A 19 61.24 28.10 7.01
C SER A 19 62.08 29.37 6.90
N VAL A 20 62.79 29.69 7.99
CA VAL A 20 63.86 30.70 8.03
C VAL A 20 65.03 30.19 7.21
N GLN A 21 65.10 30.59 5.94
CA GLN A 21 66.21 30.25 5.04
C GLN A 21 66.49 31.38 4.05
N GLN A 22 66.56 32.63 4.55
CA GLN A 22 66.92 33.82 3.75
C GLN A 22 67.84 34.84 4.45
N PHE A 23 68.55 34.45 5.53
CA PHE A 23 69.56 35.32 6.17
C PHE A 23 71.03 34.86 5.94
N SER A 24 71.28 33.96 4.99
CA SER A 24 72.64 33.47 4.71
C SER A 24 73.49 34.45 3.88
N ASP A 25 72.88 35.29 3.04
CA ASP A 25 73.62 36.07 2.04
C ASP A 25 74.11 37.43 2.57
N ALA A 26 73.46 37.99 3.59
CA ALA A 26 73.91 39.22 4.25
C ALA A 26 75.23 39.03 5.03
N ASN A 27 75.44 37.84 5.61
CA ASN A 27 76.66 37.51 6.36
C ASN A 27 77.87 37.28 5.46
N GLN A 28 77.68 36.80 4.21
CA GLN A 28 78.78 36.63 3.26
C GLN A 28 79.30 37.98 2.75
N LEU A 29 78.41 38.95 2.51
CA LEU A 29 78.80 40.30 2.08
C LEU A 29 79.55 41.07 3.19
N GLN A 30 79.17 40.88 4.45
CA GLN A 30 79.86 41.50 5.58
C GLN A 30 81.25 40.90 5.85
N GLN A 31 81.46 39.60 5.57
CA GLN A 31 82.79 38.97 5.62
C GLN A 31 83.74 39.49 4.53
N VAL A 32 83.24 39.73 3.31
CA VAL A 32 84.05 40.29 2.22
C VAL A 32 84.46 41.74 2.53
N ILE A 33 83.56 42.56 3.07
CA ILE A 33 83.86 43.94 3.46
C ILE A 33 84.86 44.00 4.64
N CYS A 34 84.75 43.09 5.62
CA CYS A 34 85.74 43.00 6.71
C CYS A 34 87.13 42.55 6.20
N GLY A 35 87.17 41.62 5.25
CA GLY A 35 88.41 41.17 4.62
C GLY A 35 89.12 42.29 3.85
N GLN A 36 88.38 43.06 3.05
CA GLN A 36 88.94 44.18 2.28
C GLN A 36 89.45 45.33 3.17
N ASN A 37 88.72 45.65 4.24
CA ASN A 37 89.17 46.66 5.21
C ASN A 37 90.41 46.22 6.00
N HIS A 38 90.57 44.92 6.27
CA HIS A 38 91.79 44.39 6.88
C HIS A 38 93.01 44.54 5.96
N THR A 39 92.85 44.26 4.66
CA THR A 39 93.93 44.42 3.67
C THR A 39 94.31 45.88 3.46
N ILE A 40 93.33 46.80 3.45
CA ILE A 40 93.60 48.26 3.39
C ILE A 40 94.34 48.73 4.64
N GLY A 41 93.94 48.23 5.83
CA GLY A 41 94.66 48.49 7.08
C GLY A 41 96.11 47.98 7.07
N GLN A 42 96.37 46.80 6.48
CA GLN A 42 97.72 46.26 6.32
C GLN A 42 98.58 47.10 5.35
N LEU A 43 98.00 47.55 4.23
CA LEU A 43 98.70 48.42 3.28
C LEU A 43 98.98 49.81 3.87
N GLN A 44 98.06 50.38 4.65
CA GLN A 44 98.27 51.65 5.35
C GLN A 44 99.33 51.51 6.46
N ALA A 45 99.36 50.38 7.17
CA ALA A 45 100.40 50.07 8.16
C ALA A 45 101.78 49.90 7.50
N GLU A 46 101.86 49.25 6.32
CA GLU A 46 103.12 49.07 5.59
C GLU A 46 103.62 50.38 4.96
N ILE A 47 102.72 51.23 4.44
CA ILE A 47 103.07 52.60 4.00
C ILE A 47 103.57 53.44 5.18
N HIS A 48 102.97 53.30 6.37
CA HIS A 48 103.45 53.99 7.56
C HIS A 48 104.82 53.45 8.03
N ARG A 49 105.06 52.13 7.88
CA ARG A 49 106.34 51.47 8.14
C ARG A 49 107.44 51.94 7.19
N LEU A 50 107.12 52.11 5.90
CA LEU A 50 108.05 52.63 4.91
C LEU A 50 108.35 54.12 5.14
N ARG A 51 107.35 54.91 5.55
CA ARG A 51 107.56 56.33 5.93
C ARG A 51 108.37 56.52 7.21
N THR A 52 108.43 55.55 8.11
CA THR A 52 109.23 55.64 9.35
C THR A 52 110.62 55.04 9.22
N ARG A 53 110.94 54.33 8.12
CA ARG A 53 112.24 53.67 7.93
C ARG A 53 113.25 54.48 7.09
N GLU A 54 112.86 55.63 6.57
CA GLU A 54 113.76 56.58 5.89
C GLU A 54 113.89 57.90 6.67
N MET A 55 114.31 57.79 7.93
CA MET A 55 115.12 58.83 8.56
C MET A 55 116.22 58.10 9.31
N HIS A 56 117.46 58.17 8.80
CA HIS A 56 118.77 58.23 9.48
C HIS A 56 119.90 57.68 8.58
N GLY A 57 120.61 58.60 7.90
CA GLY A 57 122.07 58.65 7.95
C GLY A 57 122.95 57.95 6.90
N TYR A 58 123.32 58.74 5.86
CA TYR A 58 124.64 58.80 5.16
C TYR A 58 125.07 57.68 4.18
N PRO A 59 126.02 57.93 3.23
CA PRO A 59 126.72 59.17 2.87
C PRO A 59 126.67 59.57 1.37
N LEU A 60 127.09 60.82 1.13
CA LEU A 60 127.44 61.45 -0.14
C LEU A 60 128.27 60.56 -1.08
N LEU A 61 127.91 60.51 -2.37
CA LEU A 61 128.81 60.63 -3.55
C LEU A 61 128.04 60.32 -4.87
N GLY A 62 128.13 61.24 -5.84
CA GLY A 62 127.94 60.95 -7.27
C GLY A 62 126.55 61.18 -7.86
N PHE A 63 126.24 62.44 -8.23
CA PHE A 63 125.13 62.76 -9.12
C PHE A 63 125.42 62.24 -10.55
N PRO A 64 124.57 61.37 -11.12
CA PRO A 64 124.67 60.96 -12.52
C PRO A 64 123.95 61.97 -13.45
N PRO A 65 124.27 61.96 -14.77
CA PRO A 65 123.87 63.00 -15.72
C PRO A 65 122.37 63.02 -16.07
N ASN A 66 121.86 64.23 -16.31
CA ASN A 66 120.47 64.65 -16.53
C ASN A 66 119.68 63.99 -17.70
N ASP A 67 120.30 63.12 -18.51
CA ASP A 67 119.63 62.49 -19.66
C ASP A 67 119.03 61.10 -19.36
N VAL A 68 119.47 60.44 -18.28
CA VAL A 68 118.88 59.16 -17.82
C VAL A 68 117.61 59.41 -17.00
N LEU A 69 117.53 60.55 -16.30
CA LEU A 69 116.36 60.97 -15.54
C LEU A 69 115.19 61.33 -16.48
N ASN A 70 115.46 61.95 -17.63
CA ASN A 70 114.44 62.29 -18.63
C ASN A 70 113.90 61.04 -19.36
N GLN A 71 114.73 60.03 -19.64
CA GLN A 71 114.25 58.74 -20.18
C GLN A 71 113.47 57.92 -19.15
N GLN A 72 113.90 57.88 -17.89
CA GLN A 72 113.14 57.25 -16.81
C GLN A 72 111.81 57.97 -16.55
N GLN A 73 111.79 59.31 -16.57
CA GLN A 73 110.55 60.08 -16.47
C GLN A 73 109.62 59.86 -17.67
N ALA A 74 110.13 59.73 -18.90
CA ALA A 74 109.31 59.44 -20.07
C ALA A 74 108.66 58.03 -20.00
N VAL A 75 109.38 57.01 -19.53
CA VAL A 75 108.83 55.67 -19.30
C VAL A 75 107.77 55.68 -18.20
N VAL A 76 108.03 56.40 -17.10
CA VAL A 76 107.05 56.58 -16.01
C VAL A 76 105.80 57.31 -16.51
N ILE A 77 105.95 58.37 -17.31
CA ILE A 77 104.81 59.10 -17.89
C ILE A 77 104.03 58.23 -18.88
N SER A 78 104.70 57.42 -19.69
CA SER A 78 104.05 56.48 -20.62
C SER A 78 103.28 55.40 -19.87
N ASN A 79 103.87 54.81 -18.83
CA ASN A 79 103.20 53.84 -17.97
C ASN A 79 102.01 54.46 -17.24
N LEU A 80 102.17 55.67 -16.68
CA LEU A 80 101.09 56.40 -16.03
C LEU A 80 99.97 56.75 -17.02
N LYS A 81 100.28 57.10 -18.27
CA LYS A 81 99.25 57.32 -19.32
C LYS A 81 98.51 56.02 -19.66
N GLY A 82 99.23 54.92 -19.84
CA GLY A 82 98.62 53.60 -20.10
C GLY A 82 97.74 53.13 -18.95
N GLU A 83 98.21 53.31 -17.71
CA GLU A 83 97.46 52.98 -16.49
C GLU A 83 96.25 53.90 -16.32
N ASN A 84 96.37 55.20 -16.60
CA ASN A 84 95.24 56.12 -16.55
C ASN A 84 94.20 55.82 -17.64
N SER A 85 94.62 55.38 -18.83
CA SER A 85 93.71 54.86 -19.86
C SER A 85 93.03 53.56 -19.43
N ARG A 86 93.74 52.63 -18.79
CA ARG A 86 93.14 51.40 -18.23
C ARG A 86 92.12 51.74 -17.14
N LEU A 87 92.49 52.60 -16.19
CA LEU A 87 91.61 53.06 -15.12
C LEU A 87 90.39 53.82 -15.65
N HIS A 88 90.52 54.58 -16.74
CA HIS A 88 89.37 55.18 -17.42
C HIS A 88 88.45 54.12 -18.02
N GLY A 89 89.01 53.09 -18.66
CA GLY A 89 88.25 51.94 -19.16
C GLY A 89 87.52 51.19 -18.05
N ASP A 90 88.22 50.88 -16.95
CA ASP A 90 87.65 50.20 -15.79
C ASP A 90 86.54 51.04 -15.13
N ASN A 91 86.75 52.36 -14.96
CA ASN A 91 85.72 53.27 -14.46
C ASN A 91 84.51 53.37 -15.40
N ALA A 92 84.72 53.34 -16.72
CA ALA A 92 83.62 53.32 -17.67
C ALA A 92 82.83 52.00 -17.57
N SER A 93 83.51 50.85 -17.45
CA SER A 93 82.89 49.55 -17.27
C SER A 93 82.11 49.46 -15.95
N LEU A 94 82.71 49.91 -14.84
CA LEU A 94 82.06 49.97 -13.53
C LEU A 94 80.85 50.89 -13.53
N ASN A 95 80.91 52.04 -14.19
CA ASN A 95 79.75 52.93 -14.32
C ASN A 95 78.64 52.29 -15.15
N GLN A 96 78.98 51.53 -16.21
CA GLN A 96 78.01 50.79 -16.99
C GLN A 96 77.36 49.66 -16.17
N GLU A 97 78.15 48.89 -15.42
CA GLU A 97 77.64 47.86 -14.49
C GLU A 97 76.76 48.47 -13.40
N LEU A 98 77.15 49.63 -12.85
CA LEU A 98 76.35 50.35 -11.87
C LEU A 98 75.00 50.80 -12.44
N GLN A 99 74.99 51.30 -13.68
CA GLN A 99 73.75 51.67 -14.38
C GLN A 99 72.87 50.45 -14.65
N GLN A 100 73.45 49.32 -15.08
CA GLN A 100 72.71 48.07 -15.29
C GLN A 100 72.15 47.52 -13.98
N SER A 101 72.95 47.49 -12.91
CA SER A 101 72.51 47.09 -11.58
C SER A 101 71.40 47.99 -11.06
N HIS A 102 71.49 49.31 -11.27
CA HIS A 102 70.44 50.23 -10.88
C HIS A 102 69.15 49.94 -11.66
N ALA A 103 69.22 49.69 -12.96
CA ALA A 103 68.04 49.33 -13.76
C ALA A 103 67.37 48.05 -13.23
N VAL A 104 68.14 47.02 -12.88
CA VAL A 104 67.63 45.77 -12.28
C VAL A 104 67.00 46.02 -10.91
N VAL A 105 67.59 46.88 -10.08
CA VAL A 105 67.02 47.24 -8.78
C VAL A 105 65.67 47.96 -8.96
N MET A 106 65.54 48.82 -9.96
CA MET A 106 64.27 49.51 -10.25
C MET A 106 63.20 48.53 -10.73
N THR A 107 63.52 47.60 -11.62
CA THR A 107 62.55 46.59 -12.07
C THR A 107 62.13 45.67 -10.93
N HIS A 108 63.05 45.24 -10.06
CA HIS A 108 62.69 44.46 -8.87
C HIS A 108 61.84 45.25 -7.88
N LYS A 109 62.10 46.54 -7.70
CA LYS A 109 61.28 47.41 -6.86
C LYS A 109 59.83 47.44 -7.37
N ASP A 110 59.64 47.64 -8.67
CA ASP A 110 58.31 47.68 -9.28
C ASP A 110 57.57 46.33 -9.14
N VAL A 111 58.28 45.20 -9.30
CA VAL A 111 57.70 43.86 -9.10
C VAL A 111 57.32 43.61 -7.64
N ILE A 112 58.13 44.07 -6.68
CA ILE A 112 57.83 43.97 -5.24
C ILE A 112 56.59 44.80 -4.91
N GLU A 113 56.50 46.02 -5.43
CA GLU A 113 55.36 46.91 -5.20
C GLU A 113 54.07 46.34 -5.80
N GLN A 114 54.13 45.78 -7.02
CA GLN A 114 53.00 45.09 -7.64
C GLN A 114 52.58 43.84 -6.85
N SER A 115 53.55 43.04 -6.40
CA SER A 115 53.28 41.83 -5.60
C SER A 115 52.67 42.18 -4.24
N HIS A 116 53.11 43.28 -3.62
CA HIS A 116 52.55 43.79 -2.38
C HIS A 116 51.09 44.23 -2.58
N GLN A 117 50.80 44.97 -3.64
CA GLN A 117 49.44 45.40 -3.96
C GLN A 117 48.50 44.20 -4.18
N GLN A 118 48.95 43.18 -4.91
CA GLN A 118 48.19 41.94 -5.10
C GLN A 118 47.97 41.19 -3.78
N ALA A 119 48.96 41.15 -2.89
CA ALA A 119 48.83 40.52 -1.59
C ALA A 119 47.78 41.21 -0.71
N VAL A 120 47.72 42.55 -0.73
CA VAL A 120 46.69 43.34 -0.03
C VAL A 120 45.30 43.05 -0.58
N GLU A 121 45.13 43.05 -1.91
CA GLU A 121 43.84 42.74 -2.55
C GLU A 121 43.35 41.32 -2.25
N LEU A 122 44.26 40.35 -2.21
CA LEU A 122 43.93 38.97 -1.82
C LEU A 122 43.55 38.87 -0.34
N ALA A 123 44.24 39.59 0.54
CA ALA A 123 43.91 39.63 1.96
C ALA A 123 42.49 40.20 2.19
N ASP A 124 42.15 41.30 1.53
CA ASP A 124 40.81 41.89 1.61
C ASP A 124 39.73 40.94 1.08
N ARG A 125 40.02 40.22 -0.02
CA ARG A 125 39.11 39.22 -0.57
C ARG A 125 38.90 38.03 0.38
N ILE A 126 39.95 37.59 1.08
CA ILE A 126 39.86 36.52 2.09
C ILE A 126 38.95 36.95 3.23
N VAL A 127 39.14 38.17 3.75
CA VAL A 127 38.29 38.71 4.83
C VAL A 127 36.83 38.79 4.41
N LYS A 128 36.55 39.26 3.19
CA LYS A 128 35.18 39.33 2.65
C LYS A 128 34.56 37.94 2.52
N LEU A 129 35.29 36.96 1.99
CA LEU A 129 34.80 35.59 1.86
C LEU A 129 34.56 34.93 3.22
N GLN A 130 35.36 35.23 4.24
CA GLN A 130 35.15 34.75 5.60
C GLN A 130 33.86 35.33 6.20
N GLN A 131 33.60 36.63 5.99
CA GLN A 131 32.36 37.27 6.44
C GLN A 131 31.13 36.69 5.73
N ASP A 132 31.20 36.50 4.41
CA ASP A 132 30.11 35.90 3.63
C ASP A 132 29.83 34.46 4.07
N LEU A 133 30.88 33.67 4.35
CA LEU A 133 30.76 32.31 4.85
C LEU A 133 30.06 32.27 6.22
N GLU A 134 30.44 33.16 7.13
CA GLU A 134 29.85 33.23 8.47
C GLU A 134 28.38 33.67 8.41
N GLN A 135 28.07 34.64 7.56
CA GLN A 135 26.68 35.05 7.33
C GLN A 135 25.83 33.92 6.73
N GLN A 136 26.39 33.14 5.79
CA GLN A 136 25.71 31.98 5.23
C GLN A 136 25.47 30.89 6.29
N LYS A 137 26.47 30.59 7.13
CA LYS A 137 26.31 29.63 8.23
C LYS A 137 25.16 30.01 9.16
N LYS A 138 25.13 31.27 9.60
CA LYS A 138 24.05 31.80 10.44
C LYS A 138 22.68 31.67 9.75
N ASN A 139 22.59 32.03 8.47
CA ASN A 139 21.35 31.89 7.71
C ASN A 139 20.89 30.43 7.58
N TYR A 140 21.82 29.48 7.47
CA TYR A 140 21.51 28.05 7.43
C TYR A 140 21.04 27.53 8.80
N GLU A 141 21.68 27.94 9.89
CA GLU A 141 21.28 27.60 11.26
C GLU A 141 19.85 28.07 11.55
N ASP A 142 19.52 29.32 11.22
CA ASP A 142 18.16 29.88 11.37
C ASP A 142 17.12 29.08 10.57
N LYS A 143 17.46 28.63 9.36
CA LYS A 143 16.56 27.80 8.53
C LYS A 143 16.35 26.41 9.14
N VAL A 144 17.41 25.79 9.65
CA VAL A 144 17.34 24.47 10.30
C VAL A 144 16.48 24.54 11.56
N GLU A 145 16.60 25.60 12.37
CA GLU A 145 15.77 25.80 13.55
C GLU A 145 14.28 25.98 13.19
N LYS A 146 13.98 26.79 12.17
CA LYS A 146 12.61 26.96 11.64
C LYS A 146 12.02 25.63 11.16
N HIS A 147 12.78 24.85 10.40
CA HIS A 147 12.33 23.53 9.92
C HIS A 147 12.11 22.55 11.07
N CYS A 148 12.98 22.52 12.07
CA CYS A 148 12.81 21.70 13.26
C CYS A 148 11.53 22.03 14.02
N THR A 149 11.21 23.32 14.15
CA THR A 149 9.97 23.80 14.78
C THR A 149 8.75 23.38 13.99
N CYS A 150 8.77 23.51 12.66
CA CYS A 150 7.70 23.07 11.76
C CYS A 150 7.45 21.55 11.86
N ILE A 151 8.51 20.73 11.81
CA ILE A 151 8.41 19.26 11.93
C ILE A 151 7.79 18.86 13.29
N LYS A 152 8.17 19.52 14.39
CA LYS A 152 7.55 19.30 15.70
C LYS A 152 6.06 19.63 15.68
N GLY A 153 5.67 20.74 15.06
CA GLY A 153 4.26 21.12 14.86
C GLY A 153 3.46 20.06 14.10
N LEU A 154 3.94 19.64 12.92
CA LEU A 154 3.28 18.63 12.09
C LEU A 154 3.19 17.26 12.76
N ARG A 155 4.16 16.86 13.58
CA ARG A 155 4.09 15.63 14.37
C ARG A 155 3.00 15.71 15.44
N ASN A 156 2.88 16.85 16.11
CA ASN A 156 1.84 17.06 17.11
C ASN A 156 0.44 17.03 16.48
N GLU A 157 0.27 17.68 15.32
CA GLU A 157 -0.98 17.66 14.56
C GLU A 157 -1.33 16.24 14.08
N ASN A 158 -0.38 15.49 13.54
CA ASN A 158 -0.58 14.08 13.18
C ASN A 158 -0.98 13.22 14.38
N ASN A 159 -0.37 13.44 15.54
CA ASN A 159 -0.73 12.71 16.76
C ASN A 159 -2.14 13.07 17.23
N LEU A 160 -2.54 14.34 17.14
CA LEU A 160 -3.89 14.78 17.46
C LEU A 160 -4.92 14.17 16.51
N LEU A 161 -4.66 14.20 15.20
CA LEU A 161 -5.51 13.57 14.19
C LEU A 161 -5.61 12.06 14.40
N LYS A 162 -4.51 11.37 14.72
CA LYS A 162 -4.53 9.94 15.08
C LYS A 162 -5.39 9.67 16.30
N GLN A 163 -5.29 10.50 17.34
CA GLN A 163 -6.12 10.37 18.54
C GLN A 163 -7.60 10.59 18.21
N GLN A 164 -7.94 11.60 17.42
CA GLN A 164 -9.30 11.85 16.94
C GLN A 164 -9.83 10.66 16.12
N LEU A 165 -9.02 10.12 15.21
CA LEU A 165 -9.40 8.98 14.37
C LEU A 165 -9.62 7.72 15.22
N THR A 166 -8.78 7.51 16.24
CA THR A 166 -8.93 6.37 17.17
C THR A 166 -10.16 6.53 18.06
N ALA A 167 -10.43 7.75 18.54
CA ALA A 167 -11.64 8.06 19.31
C ALA A 167 -12.91 7.92 18.46
N GLN A 168 -12.87 8.34 17.19
CA GLN A 168 -13.95 8.17 16.22
C GLN A 168 -14.16 6.70 15.84
N ALA A 169 -13.09 5.94 15.63
CA ALA A 169 -13.18 4.50 15.39
C ALA A 169 -13.75 3.77 16.63
N SER A 170 -13.37 4.19 17.84
CA SER A 170 -13.88 3.62 19.09
C SER A 170 -15.35 3.98 19.35
N SER A 171 -15.80 5.18 18.96
CA SER A 171 -17.22 5.55 19.01
C SER A 171 -18.05 4.93 17.88
N GLN A 172 -17.42 4.55 16.76
CA GLN A 172 -18.02 3.74 15.70
C GLN A 172 -17.98 2.23 15.97
N LEU A 173 -17.17 1.76 16.93
CA LEU A 173 -17.07 0.35 17.36
C LEU A 173 -18.17 -0.07 18.35
N THR A 174 -19.06 0.84 18.76
CA THR A 174 -20.45 0.45 19.01
C THR A 174 -21.07 0.04 17.68
N GLU A 175 -20.88 -1.25 17.31
CA GLU A 175 -21.32 -1.94 16.09
C GLU A 175 -21.84 -0.98 14.97
N PRO A 176 -21.01 -0.58 13.99
CA PRO A 176 -21.57 0.08 12.83
C PRO A 176 -22.45 -0.95 12.12
N ALA A 177 -23.73 -0.60 12.03
CA ALA A 177 -24.88 -1.37 11.54
C ALA A 177 -24.78 -1.82 10.07
N PHE A 178 -23.69 -2.51 9.70
CA PHE A 178 -23.62 -3.26 8.46
C PHE A 178 -24.42 -4.55 8.57
N ALA A 179 -24.51 -5.17 9.75
CA ALA A 179 -25.57 -6.13 10.01
C ALA A 179 -26.87 -5.35 10.23
N ASN A 180 -27.87 -5.56 9.36
CA ASN A 180 -29.19 -4.94 9.45
C ASN A 180 -29.67 -4.87 10.92
N SER A 181 -29.74 -3.66 11.48
CA SER A 181 -30.24 -3.43 12.84
C SER A 181 -31.72 -3.80 12.99
N LYS A 182 -32.43 -4.05 11.87
CA LYS A 182 -33.76 -4.63 11.87
C LYS A 182 -33.66 -6.13 12.18
N LYS A 183 -33.51 -6.44 13.47
CA LYS A 183 -33.68 -7.79 14.00
C LYS A 183 -35.08 -8.29 13.61
N VAL A 184 -35.13 -9.29 12.75
CA VAL A 184 -36.37 -10.00 12.38
C VAL A 184 -36.64 -11.08 13.42
N SER A 185 -37.86 -11.12 13.96
CA SER A 185 -38.24 -12.13 14.95
C SER A 185 -38.55 -13.47 14.29
N ASP A 186 -38.49 -14.56 15.07
CA ASP A 186 -38.88 -15.88 14.58
C ASP A 186 -40.35 -15.90 14.16
N ASP A 187 -41.22 -15.16 14.86
CA ASP A 187 -42.64 -15.01 14.50
C ASP A 187 -42.83 -14.33 13.13
N GLU A 188 -42.02 -13.32 12.79
CA GLU A 188 -42.07 -12.65 11.48
C GLU A 188 -41.62 -13.61 10.37
N ILE A 189 -40.55 -14.38 10.62
CA ILE A 189 -40.09 -15.43 9.69
C ILE A 189 -41.18 -16.48 9.47
N VAL A 190 -41.78 -16.98 10.55
CA VAL A 190 -42.87 -17.97 10.50
C VAL A 190 -44.11 -17.40 9.81
N ALA A 191 -44.43 -16.12 9.99
CA ALA A 191 -45.56 -15.47 9.31
C ALA A 191 -45.34 -15.36 7.79
N ILE A 192 -44.14 -14.99 7.35
CA ILE A 192 -43.79 -14.97 5.92
C ILE A 192 -43.87 -16.39 5.35
N TRP A 193 -43.29 -17.37 6.05
CA TRP A 193 -43.35 -18.77 5.64
C TRP A 193 -44.79 -19.29 5.49
N LYS A 194 -45.65 -19.05 6.49
CA LYS A 194 -47.06 -19.46 6.46
C LYS A 194 -47.84 -18.79 5.33
N THR A 195 -47.54 -17.53 5.05
CA THR A 195 -48.15 -16.80 3.92
C THR A 195 -47.77 -17.44 2.59
N MET A 196 -46.48 -17.77 2.43
CA MET A 196 -45.98 -18.46 1.24
C MET A 196 -46.58 -19.86 1.09
N ALA A 197 -46.63 -20.64 2.19
CA ALA A 197 -47.26 -21.95 2.21
C ALA A 197 -48.74 -21.90 1.79
N TYR A 198 -49.49 -20.92 2.32
CA TYR A 198 -50.88 -20.70 1.93
C TYR A 198 -51.03 -20.37 0.44
N ASN A 199 -50.18 -19.48 -0.09
CA ASN A 199 -50.22 -19.11 -1.50
C ASN A 199 -49.92 -20.33 -2.40
N ILE A 200 -48.92 -21.14 -2.03
CA ILE A 200 -48.55 -22.38 -2.74
C ILE A 200 -49.72 -23.37 -2.74
N ARG A 201 -50.27 -23.68 -1.56
CA ARG A 201 -51.39 -24.63 -1.42
C ARG A 201 -52.63 -24.17 -2.19
N SER A 202 -52.97 -22.89 -2.08
CA SER A 202 -54.09 -22.28 -2.81
C SER A 202 -53.89 -22.40 -4.32
N LEU A 203 -52.68 -22.12 -4.82
CA LEU A 203 -52.37 -22.24 -6.23
C LEU A 203 -52.49 -23.69 -6.73
N ALA A 204 -51.91 -24.64 -5.97
CA ALA A 204 -51.99 -26.07 -6.26
C ALA A 204 -53.44 -26.57 -6.32
N ALA A 205 -54.28 -26.18 -5.36
CA ALA A 205 -55.65 -26.64 -5.24
C ALA A 205 -56.63 -25.99 -6.23
N THR A 206 -56.36 -24.76 -6.70
CA THR A 206 -57.34 -23.98 -7.49
C THR A 206 -56.99 -23.85 -8.97
N MET A 207 -55.71 -23.71 -9.32
CA MET A 207 -55.28 -23.44 -10.70
C MET A 207 -54.58 -24.63 -11.37
N LEU A 208 -54.03 -25.55 -10.59
CA LEU A 208 -53.12 -26.61 -11.05
C LEU A 208 -53.70 -28.02 -10.80
N VAL A 209 -54.96 -28.21 -11.18
CA VAL A 209 -55.77 -29.40 -10.83
C VAL A 209 -55.71 -30.53 -11.87
N HIS A 210 -55.09 -30.29 -13.03
CA HIS A 210 -55.01 -31.23 -14.15
C HIS A 210 -53.76 -32.11 -14.09
N CYS A 211 -53.90 -33.38 -14.48
CA CYS A 211 -52.77 -34.29 -14.65
C CYS A 211 -52.44 -34.42 -16.14
N PRO A 212 -51.39 -33.77 -16.65
CA PRO A 212 -51.00 -33.88 -18.04
C PRO A 212 -50.38 -35.25 -18.34
N SER A 213 -50.18 -35.53 -19.63
CA SER A 213 -49.44 -36.72 -20.06
C SER A 213 -47.99 -36.68 -19.55
N GLN A 214 -47.40 -37.84 -19.29
CA GLN A 214 -46.00 -37.88 -18.85
C GLN A 214 -45.05 -37.30 -19.91
N GLN A 215 -45.39 -37.47 -21.19
CA GLN A 215 -44.55 -37.01 -22.31
C GLN A 215 -44.44 -35.49 -22.36
N SER A 216 -45.48 -34.76 -21.94
CA SER A 216 -45.44 -33.29 -21.89
C SER A 216 -44.59 -32.73 -20.76
N LEU A 217 -44.30 -33.53 -19.72
CA LEU A 217 -43.44 -33.13 -18.59
C LEU A 217 -41.95 -33.46 -18.82
N LYS A 218 -41.59 -34.12 -19.93
CA LYS A 218 -40.19 -34.49 -20.20
C LYS A 218 -39.33 -33.26 -20.55
N PRO A 219 -38.03 -33.28 -20.18
CA PRO A 219 -37.07 -32.28 -20.64
C PRO A 219 -37.11 -32.13 -22.17
N GLY A 220 -37.20 -30.88 -22.66
CA GLY A 220 -37.31 -30.55 -24.10
C GLY A 220 -38.73 -30.22 -24.57
N LYS A 221 -39.76 -30.57 -23.79
CA LYS A 221 -41.13 -30.02 -23.96
C LYS A 221 -41.40 -28.86 -23.02
N ILE A 222 -40.87 -28.96 -21.80
CA ILE A 222 -40.70 -27.84 -20.90
C ILE A 222 -39.22 -27.50 -20.78
N SER A 223 -38.93 -26.27 -20.35
CA SER A 223 -37.58 -25.87 -19.99
C SER A 223 -37.01 -26.89 -19.01
N GLY A 224 -35.82 -27.42 -19.27
CA GLY A 224 -35.12 -28.31 -18.33
C GLY A 224 -34.88 -27.66 -16.97
N LYS A 225 -34.98 -26.32 -16.92
CA LYS A 225 -34.89 -25.50 -15.71
C LYS A 225 -36.22 -25.36 -14.94
N CYS A 226 -37.33 -25.93 -15.41
CA CYS A 226 -38.57 -25.95 -14.63
C CYS A 226 -38.51 -27.08 -13.59
N ALA A 227 -38.99 -26.85 -12.37
CA ALA A 227 -39.02 -27.88 -11.33
C ALA A 227 -39.78 -29.15 -11.74
N LEU A 228 -40.83 -29.01 -12.56
CA LEU A 228 -41.60 -30.15 -13.07
C LEU A 228 -40.82 -31.05 -14.03
N ALA A 229 -39.76 -30.54 -14.68
CA ALA A 229 -38.91 -31.34 -15.55
C ALA A 229 -38.12 -32.40 -14.76
N GLN A 230 -38.00 -32.22 -13.45
CA GLN A 230 -37.32 -33.12 -12.52
C GLN A 230 -38.30 -34.09 -11.82
N MET A 231 -39.53 -34.22 -12.34
CA MET A 231 -40.52 -35.10 -11.73
C MET A 231 -40.16 -36.57 -11.89
N SER A 232 -40.02 -37.28 -10.76
CA SER A 232 -39.74 -38.71 -10.77
C SER A 232 -40.97 -39.52 -11.21
N GLN A 233 -40.74 -40.77 -11.64
CA GLN A 233 -41.81 -41.65 -12.09
C GLN A 233 -42.82 -41.94 -10.97
N GLU A 234 -42.33 -42.11 -9.74
CA GLU A 234 -43.13 -42.40 -8.56
C GLU A 234 -44.07 -41.23 -8.26
N HIS A 235 -43.54 -39.99 -8.25
CA HIS A 235 -44.36 -38.80 -8.07
C HIS A 235 -45.38 -38.60 -9.19
N TYR A 236 -45.03 -38.96 -10.43
CA TYR A 236 -45.99 -38.91 -11.53
C TYR A 236 -47.14 -39.91 -11.35
N GLN A 237 -46.92 -41.09 -10.75
CA GLN A 237 -48.03 -41.99 -10.41
C GLN A 237 -48.93 -41.38 -9.33
N LEU A 238 -48.34 -40.75 -8.32
CA LEU A 238 -49.11 -40.03 -7.30
C LEU A 238 -49.88 -38.84 -7.88
N LEU A 239 -49.35 -38.15 -8.91
CA LEU A 239 -50.05 -37.04 -9.57
C LEU A 239 -51.36 -37.47 -10.26
N LYS A 240 -51.44 -38.74 -10.71
CA LYS A 240 -52.65 -39.28 -11.36
C LYS A 240 -53.77 -39.48 -10.35
N ASP A 241 -53.43 -39.88 -9.14
CA ASP A 241 -54.38 -40.01 -8.04
C ASP A 241 -54.96 -38.63 -7.71
N ALA A 242 -56.30 -38.53 -7.72
CA ALA A 242 -56.99 -37.27 -7.52
C ALA A 242 -56.80 -36.71 -6.11
N ASP A 243 -56.68 -37.57 -5.11
CA ASP A 243 -56.57 -37.18 -3.70
C ASP A 243 -55.14 -36.75 -3.37
N MET A 244 -54.15 -37.33 -4.06
CA MET A 244 -52.73 -36.98 -3.88
C MET A 244 -52.25 -35.83 -4.78
N ARG A 245 -53.00 -35.50 -5.83
CA ARG A 245 -52.58 -34.55 -6.88
C ARG A 245 -52.15 -33.20 -6.31
N SER A 246 -52.98 -32.59 -5.47
CA SER A 246 -52.70 -31.28 -4.90
C SER A 246 -51.40 -31.29 -4.09
N GLY A 247 -51.18 -32.32 -3.28
CA GLY A 247 -49.95 -32.51 -2.50
C GLY A 247 -48.71 -32.69 -3.38
N VAL A 248 -48.81 -33.43 -4.49
CA VAL A 248 -47.71 -33.56 -5.46
C VAL A 248 -47.41 -32.21 -6.11
N VAL A 249 -48.43 -31.47 -6.54
CA VAL A 249 -48.21 -30.15 -7.16
C VAL A 249 -47.60 -29.16 -6.18
N GLU A 250 -48.10 -29.13 -4.94
CA GLU A 250 -47.53 -28.33 -3.85
C GLU A 250 -46.06 -28.68 -3.62
N LYS A 251 -45.70 -29.97 -3.58
CA LYS A 251 -44.31 -30.41 -3.49
C LYS A 251 -43.43 -29.80 -4.58
N TYR A 252 -43.86 -29.83 -5.85
CA TYR A 252 -43.01 -29.30 -6.94
C TYR A 252 -42.93 -27.77 -6.94
N LEU A 253 -43.97 -27.06 -6.48
CA LEU A 253 -43.88 -25.63 -6.23
C LEU A 253 -42.85 -25.33 -5.14
N TRP A 254 -42.88 -26.07 -4.03
CA TRP A 254 -41.89 -25.97 -2.97
C TRP A 254 -40.49 -26.33 -3.45
N LYS A 255 -40.31 -27.40 -4.23
CA LYS A 255 -39.01 -27.75 -4.83
C LYS A 255 -38.49 -26.63 -5.72
N SER A 256 -39.35 -25.96 -6.49
CA SER A 256 -38.94 -24.80 -7.27
C SER A 256 -38.42 -23.69 -6.35
N VAL A 257 -39.19 -23.28 -5.34
CA VAL A 257 -38.78 -22.24 -4.38
C VAL A 257 -37.50 -22.63 -3.65
N ALA A 258 -37.44 -23.85 -3.14
CA ALA A 258 -36.35 -24.38 -2.33
C ALA A 258 -35.06 -24.48 -3.13
N ASN A 259 -35.10 -25.02 -4.35
CA ASN A 259 -33.91 -25.19 -5.18
C ASN A 259 -33.44 -23.87 -5.78
N ARG A 260 -34.38 -22.98 -6.16
CA ARG A 260 -34.07 -21.78 -6.95
C ARG A 260 -33.74 -20.55 -6.10
N ILE A 261 -34.30 -20.45 -4.89
CA ILE A 261 -34.16 -19.27 -4.02
C ILE A 261 -33.58 -19.59 -2.64
N LEU A 262 -34.11 -20.61 -1.96
CA LEU A 262 -33.69 -20.97 -0.60
C LEU A 262 -32.46 -21.89 -0.56
N ARG A 263 -32.03 -22.36 -1.74
CA ARG A 263 -30.85 -23.20 -1.98
C ARG A 263 -30.80 -24.46 -1.10
N SER A 264 -31.92 -25.16 -1.01
CA SER A 264 -32.01 -26.48 -0.36
C SER A 264 -31.90 -27.58 -1.43
N GLY A 265 -30.74 -28.22 -1.57
CA GLY A 265 -30.51 -29.39 -2.44
C GLY A 265 -29.49 -29.20 -3.58
N ASP A 266 -29.28 -30.26 -4.36
CA ASP A 266 -28.19 -30.42 -5.34
C ASP A 266 -28.45 -29.76 -6.72
N ALA A 267 -29.14 -28.61 -6.77
CA ALA A 267 -29.54 -28.03 -8.05
C ALA A 267 -28.36 -27.34 -8.76
N GLU A 268 -27.87 -27.94 -9.86
CA GLU A 268 -26.80 -27.37 -10.71
C GLU A 268 -27.23 -26.09 -11.47
N ASP A 269 -28.53 -25.92 -11.71
CA ASP A 269 -29.06 -24.75 -12.42
C ASP A 269 -29.43 -23.62 -11.45
N LEU A 270 -28.46 -22.79 -11.11
CA LEU A 270 -28.69 -21.66 -10.20
C LEU A 270 -29.22 -20.45 -10.95
N TRP A 271 -30.24 -19.80 -10.38
CA TRP A 271 -30.72 -18.50 -10.85
C TRP A 271 -30.12 -17.41 -9.96
N TYR A 272 -29.46 -16.44 -10.57
CA TYR A 272 -28.76 -15.34 -9.91
C TYR A 272 -29.71 -14.24 -9.40
N VAL A 273 -30.75 -14.61 -8.65
CA VAL A 273 -31.83 -13.66 -8.30
C VAL A 273 -31.47 -12.78 -7.10
N TRP A 274 -30.95 -13.37 -6.02
CA TRP A 274 -30.48 -12.61 -4.85
C TRP A 274 -28.97 -12.38 -4.97
N GLY A 275 -28.55 -11.11 -4.97
CA GLY A 275 -27.14 -10.73 -5.04
C GLY A 275 -26.45 -11.00 -6.38
N GLY A 276 -27.19 -11.41 -7.42
CA GLY A 276 -26.62 -11.77 -8.71
C GLY A 276 -25.65 -12.95 -8.60
N LEU A 277 -24.65 -12.97 -9.49
CA LEU A 277 -23.57 -13.96 -9.46
C LEU A 277 -22.83 -13.94 -8.10
N PHE A 278 -22.56 -12.76 -7.55
CA PHE A 278 -21.84 -12.63 -6.28
C PHE A 278 -22.61 -13.21 -5.10
N GLY A 279 -23.93 -13.03 -5.04
CA GLY A 279 -24.77 -13.61 -4.00
C GLY A 279 -24.78 -15.13 -4.05
N THR A 280 -24.83 -15.70 -5.27
CA THR A 280 -24.74 -17.14 -5.51
C THR A 280 -23.39 -17.68 -5.04
N GLU A 281 -22.28 -17.19 -5.60
CA GLU A 281 -20.93 -17.66 -5.24
C GLU A 281 -20.63 -17.48 -3.76
N PHE A 282 -21.10 -16.38 -3.15
CA PHE A 282 -20.94 -16.15 -1.72
C PHE A 282 -21.65 -17.19 -0.86
N PHE A 283 -22.86 -17.59 -1.26
CA PHE A 283 -23.59 -18.65 -0.57
C PHE A 283 -22.89 -20.01 -0.73
N ASP A 284 -22.36 -20.31 -1.93
CA ASP A 284 -21.64 -21.57 -2.18
C ASP A 284 -20.40 -21.69 -1.30
N VAL A 285 -19.59 -20.63 -1.24
CA VAL A 285 -18.42 -20.58 -0.35
C VAL A 285 -18.84 -20.71 1.12
N PHE A 286 -19.91 -20.03 1.53
CA PHE A 286 -20.42 -20.18 2.90
C PHE A 286 -20.86 -21.61 3.20
N GLN A 287 -21.57 -22.26 2.27
CA GLN A 287 -22.05 -23.62 2.45
C GLN A 287 -20.88 -24.61 2.58
N GLU A 288 -19.92 -24.57 1.65
CA GLU A 288 -18.71 -25.41 1.69
C GLU A 288 -17.93 -25.21 3.00
N MET A 289 -17.77 -23.96 3.44
CA MET A 289 -17.14 -23.67 4.73
C MET A 289 -17.93 -24.23 5.91
N SER A 290 -19.27 -24.15 5.88
CA SER A 290 -20.13 -24.62 6.97
C SER A 290 -20.18 -26.13 7.15
N GLU A 291 -19.80 -26.89 6.12
CA GLU A 291 -19.74 -28.36 6.15
C GLU A 291 -18.46 -28.90 6.79
N HIS A 292 -17.44 -28.05 6.97
CA HIS A 292 -16.24 -28.42 7.72
C HIS A 292 -16.51 -28.52 9.22
N ASP A 293 -15.82 -29.46 9.88
CA ASP A 293 -15.86 -29.62 11.33
C ASP A 293 -15.16 -28.43 12.00
N MET A 294 -15.94 -27.40 12.31
CA MET A 294 -15.51 -26.18 12.96
C MET A 294 -15.83 -26.22 14.44
N ASN A 295 -14.94 -25.67 15.26
CA ASN A 295 -15.29 -25.45 16.66
C ASN A 295 -16.36 -24.33 16.77
N PRO A 296 -17.10 -24.24 17.90
CA PRO A 296 -18.19 -23.27 18.02
C PRO A 296 -17.80 -21.80 17.83
N ALA A 297 -16.56 -21.42 18.15
CA ALA A 297 -16.08 -20.05 18.01
C ALA A 297 -15.77 -19.70 16.54
N GLU A 298 -15.17 -20.65 15.80
CA GLU A 298 -14.95 -20.53 14.35
C GLU A 298 -16.28 -20.43 13.60
N PHE A 299 -17.27 -21.24 13.98
CA PHE A 299 -18.60 -21.19 13.36
C PHE A 299 -19.33 -19.87 13.63
N GLU A 300 -19.21 -19.30 14.83
CA GLU A 300 -19.72 -17.97 15.15
C GLU A 300 -19.07 -16.88 14.28
N GLU A 301 -17.75 -16.95 14.09
CA GLU A 301 -17.02 -16.03 13.23
C GLU A 301 -17.44 -16.17 11.75
N LEU A 302 -17.62 -17.40 11.27
CA LEU A 302 -18.14 -17.68 9.93
C LEU A 302 -19.53 -17.07 9.74
N LEU A 303 -20.45 -17.23 10.69
CA LEU A 303 -21.80 -16.67 10.59
C LEU A 303 -21.83 -15.15 10.69
N ARG A 304 -20.92 -14.56 11.48
CA ARG A 304 -20.70 -13.11 11.48
C ARG A 304 -20.23 -12.65 10.11
N TRP A 305 -19.22 -13.30 9.54
CA TRP A 305 -18.73 -13.01 8.18
C TRP A 305 -19.86 -13.15 7.14
N LYS A 306 -20.64 -14.24 7.20
CA LYS A 306 -21.81 -14.48 6.34
C LYS A 306 -22.78 -13.31 6.41
N SER A 307 -23.20 -12.92 7.61
CA SER A 307 -24.18 -11.86 7.84
C SER A 307 -23.72 -10.51 7.30
N GLN A 308 -22.45 -10.16 7.50
CA GLN A 308 -21.87 -8.90 7.05
C GLN A 308 -21.68 -8.88 5.53
N GLY A 309 -21.13 -9.94 4.95
CA GLY A 309 -20.95 -10.07 3.50
C GLY A 309 -22.29 -10.05 2.77
N ALA A 310 -23.28 -10.78 3.27
CA ALA A 310 -24.64 -10.78 2.71
C ALA A 310 -25.28 -9.38 2.74
N ALA A 311 -25.12 -8.64 3.84
CA ALA A 311 -25.66 -7.29 3.93
C ALA A 311 -24.96 -6.31 2.97
N MET A 312 -23.66 -6.48 2.71
CA MET A 312 -22.95 -5.70 1.69
C MET A 312 -23.45 -6.04 0.28
N ILE A 313 -23.66 -7.33 -0.02
CA ILE A 313 -24.18 -7.80 -1.30
C ILE A 313 -25.61 -7.26 -1.53
N GLU A 314 -26.47 -7.36 -0.52
CA GLU A 314 -27.85 -6.86 -0.60
C GLU A 314 -27.88 -5.35 -0.83
N LYS A 315 -27.02 -4.58 -0.15
CA LYS A 315 -26.94 -3.12 -0.31
C LYS A 315 -26.39 -2.71 -1.69
N THR A 316 -25.44 -3.47 -2.23
CA THR A 316 -24.71 -3.10 -3.45
C THR A 316 -25.41 -3.58 -4.71
N ILE A 317 -25.94 -4.81 -4.67
CA ILE A 317 -26.51 -5.51 -5.83
C ILE A 317 -28.02 -5.67 -5.66
N GLY A 318 -28.45 -6.16 -4.49
CA GLY A 318 -29.86 -6.40 -4.19
C GLY A 318 -30.47 -7.54 -5.01
N ILE A 319 -31.74 -7.38 -5.41
CA ILE A 319 -32.49 -8.38 -6.19
C ILE A 319 -32.40 -8.04 -7.68
N ASP A 320 -31.96 -9.02 -8.48
CA ASP A 320 -32.05 -8.93 -9.94
C ASP A 320 -33.51 -9.16 -10.39
N LYS A 321 -34.19 -8.06 -10.71
CA LYS A 321 -35.59 -8.07 -11.15
C LYS A 321 -35.78 -8.75 -12.51
N ALA A 322 -34.78 -8.72 -13.39
CA ALA A 322 -34.86 -9.36 -14.69
C ALA A 322 -34.73 -10.88 -14.53
N ALA A 323 -33.74 -11.33 -13.76
CA ALA A 323 -33.57 -12.74 -13.43
C ALA A 323 -34.82 -13.31 -12.70
N LEU A 324 -35.39 -12.56 -11.76
CA LEU A 324 -36.65 -12.93 -11.11
C LEU A 324 -37.79 -13.08 -12.12
N LYS A 325 -37.94 -12.12 -13.04
CA LYS A 325 -38.99 -12.16 -14.06
C LYS A 325 -38.85 -13.37 -14.97
N ASP A 326 -37.63 -13.70 -15.37
CA ASP A 326 -37.33 -14.84 -16.24
C ASP A 326 -37.54 -16.18 -15.52
N LEU A 327 -37.20 -16.26 -14.23
CA LEU A 327 -37.52 -17.40 -13.37
C LEU A 327 -39.04 -17.60 -13.30
N VAL A 328 -39.79 -16.55 -12.95
CA VAL A 328 -41.27 -16.62 -12.84
C VAL A 328 -41.87 -17.04 -14.17
N LYS A 329 -41.37 -16.49 -15.30
CA LYS A 329 -41.83 -16.86 -16.63
C LYS A 329 -41.59 -18.34 -16.94
N THR A 330 -40.37 -18.82 -16.69
CA THR A 330 -39.99 -20.23 -16.93
C THR A 330 -40.88 -21.19 -16.14
N GLU A 331 -41.13 -20.88 -14.87
CA GLU A 331 -41.95 -21.73 -14.01
C GLU A 331 -43.44 -21.60 -14.35
N THR A 332 -43.91 -20.42 -14.74
CA THR A 332 -45.28 -20.23 -15.26
C THR A 332 -45.53 -21.13 -16.46
N GLU A 333 -44.63 -21.16 -17.44
CA GLU A 333 -44.76 -21.98 -18.65
C GLU A 333 -44.82 -23.48 -18.31
N GLY A 334 -44.04 -23.94 -17.34
CA GLY A 334 -44.06 -25.33 -16.90
C GLY A 334 -45.31 -25.70 -16.10
N PHE A 335 -45.63 -24.93 -15.05
CA PHE A 335 -46.77 -25.21 -14.17
C PHE A 335 -48.10 -25.08 -14.87
N LEU A 336 -48.20 -24.23 -15.90
CA LEU A 336 -49.40 -24.11 -16.72
C LEU A 336 -49.85 -25.45 -17.34
N LEU A 337 -48.94 -26.41 -17.58
CA LEU A 337 -49.31 -27.75 -18.06
C LEU A 337 -50.19 -28.53 -17.06
N LEU A 338 -50.18 -28.15 -15.79
CA LEU A 338 -51.03 -28.71 -14.75
C LEU A 338 -52.38 -27.98 -14.64
N SER A 339 -52.63 -26.96 -15.45
CA SER A 339 -53.95 -26.32 -15.57
C SER A 339 -54.82 -27.07 -16.59
N SER A 340 -56.14 -26.87 -16.53
CA SER A 340 -57.05 -27.49 -17.51
C SER A 340 -56.76 -26.98 -18.94
N PRO A 341 -57.06 -27.76 -19.99
CA PRO A 341 -56.84 -27.35 -21.38
C PRO A 341 -57.49 -26.01 -21.77
N GLU A 342 -58.61 -25.66 -21.13
CA GLU A 342 -59.31 -24.39 -21.31
C GLU A 342 -58.51 -23.24 -20.66
N THR A 343 -58.09 -23.43 -19.41
CA THR A 343 -57.24 -22.48 -18.66
C THR A 343 -55.91 -22.24 -19.37
N GLN A 344 -55.32 -23.28 -19.98
CA GLN A 344 -54.08 -23.16 -20.76
C GLN A 344 -54.22 -22.25 -21.99
N LYS A 345 -55.42 -22.02 -22.51
CA LYS A 345 -55.67 -21.14 -23.66
C LYS A 345 -56.07 -19.73 -23.25
N ASP A 346 -56.38 -19.52 -21.98
CA ASP A 346 -56.84 -18.23 -21.45
C ASP A 346 -55.65 -17.32 -21.08
N PRO A 347 -55.42 -16.20 -21.79
CA PRO A 347 -54.34 -15.27 -21.46
C PRO A 347 -54.47 -14.65 -20.06
N LYS A 348 -55.69 -14.57 -19.51
CA LYS A 348 -55.91 -14.08 -18.15
C LYS A 348 -55.37 -15.08 -17.13
N ALA A 349 -55.69 -16.36 -17.28
CA ALA A 349 -55.16 -17.41 -16.40
C ALA A 349 -53.63 -17.47 -16.40
N HIS A 350 -52.98 -17.29 -17.56
CA HIS A 350 -51.52 -17.18 -17.65
C HIS A 350 -50.98 -16.02 -16.82
N ARG A 351 -51.59 -14.84 -16.95
CA ARG A 351 -51.21 -13.65 -16.21
C ARG A 351 -51.42 -13.84 -14.70
N ASP A 352 -52.54 -14.44 -14.32
CA ASP A 352 -52.88 -14.69 -12.91
C ASP A 352 -51.88 -15.68 -12.29
N LEU A 353 -51.54 -16.76 -12.99
CA LEU A 353 -50.51 -17.72 -12.56
C LEU A 353 -49.13 -17.04 -12.41
N PHE A 354 -48.73 -16.24 -13.40
CA PHE A 354 -47.48 -15.47 -13.37
C PHE A 354 -47.42 -14.53 -12.16
N VAL A 355 -48.52 -13.83 -11.86
CA VAL A 355 -48.60 -12.92 -10.71
C VAL A 355 -48.53 -13.68 -9.38
N GLN A 356 -49.24 -14.80 -9.25
CA GLN A 356 -49.24 -15.61 -8.02
C GLN A 356 -47.87 -16.25 -7.76
N LEU A 357 -47.25 -16.84 -8.79
CA LEU A 357 -45.87 -17.35 -8.69
C LEU A 357 -44.90 -16.22 -8.35
N GLY A 358 -45.03 -15.06 -9.00
CA GLY A 358 -44.23 -13.88 -8.68
C GLY A 358 -44.35 -13.40 -7.23
N LYS A 359 -45.51 -13.57 -6.60
CA LYS A 359 -45.70 -13.29 -5.17
C LYS A 359 -44.95 -14.31 -4.30
N ILE A 360 -45.10 -15.60 -4.59
CA ILE A 360 -44.41 -16.70 -3.89
C ILE A 360 -42.89 -16.51 -3.93
N TYR A 361 -42.30 -16.24 -5.11
CA TYR A 361 -40.85 -16.03 -5.21
C TYR A 361 -40.36 -14.77 -4.49
N LYS A 362 -41.18 -13.72 -4.40
CA LYS A 362 -40.83 -12.52 -3.61
C LYS A 362 -40.81 -12.82 -2.12
N GLU A 363 -41.75 -13.60 -1.61
CA GLU A 363 -41.78 -14.05 -0.22
C GLU A 363 -40.56 -14.94 0.08
N ALA A 364 -40.20 -15.85 -0.84
CA ALA A 364 -39.00 -16.66 -0.74
C ALA A 364 -37.71 -15.83 -0.74
N LEU A 365 -37.61 -14.80 -1.60
CA LEU A 365 -36.47 -13.89 -1.64
C LEU A 365 -36.33 -13.07 -0.36
N GLN A 366 -37.46 -12.64 0.21
CA GLN A 366 -37.47 -11.96 1.50
C GLN A 366 -36.93 -12.87 2.60
N LEU A 367 -37.34 -14.14 2.65
CA LEU A 367 -36.79 -15.13 3.58
C LEU A 367 -35.29 -15.38 3.34
N SER A 368 -34.88 -15.56 2.08
CA SER A 368 -33.47 -15.76 1.73
C SER A 368 -32.59 -14.58 2.19
N SER A 369 -33.04 -13.35 1.97
CA SER A 369 -32.37 -12.14 2.49
C SER A 369 -32.26 -12.17 4.03
N ILE A 370 -33.35 -12.50 4.74
CA ILE A 370 -33.33 -12.60 6.21
C ILE A 370 -32.34 -13.68 6.66
N PHE A 371 -32.35 -14.84 6.02
CA PHE A 371 -31.47 -15.96 6.38
C PHE A 371 -30.01 -15.58 6.17
N MET A 372 -29.68 -14.95 5.04
CA MET A 372 -28.31 -14.59 4.69
C MET A 372 -27.77 -13.44 5.52
N THR A 373 -28.59 -12.45 5.85
CA THR A 373 -28.15 -11.29 6.65
C THR A 373 -28.22 -11.53 8.17
N SER A 374 -28.78 -12.66 8.60
CA SER A 374 -28.81 -13.04 10.02
C SER A 374 -27.50 -13.71 10.47
N LYS A 375 -27.12 -13.46 11.73
CA LYS A 375 -26.06 -14.21 12.43
C LYS A 375 -26.52 -15.61 12.86
N ALA A 376 -27.82 -15.92 12.78
CA ALA A 376 -28.32 -17.28 12.94
C ALA A 376 -28.11 -18.09 11.65
N HIS A 377 -27.98 -19.41 11.79
CA HIS A 377 -27.93 -20.32 10.66
C HIS A 377 -29.30 -20.96 10.45
N PHE A 378 -29.83 -20.87 9.23
CA PHE A 378 -31.14 -21.42 8.87
C PHE A 378 -30.92 -22.56 7.88
N ILE A 379 -31.59 -23.68 8.13
CA ILE A 379 -31.56 -24.85 7.25
C ILE A 379 -32.99 -25.12 6.80
N VAL A 380 -33.19 -25.09 5.48
CA VAL A 380 -34.42 -25.57 4.84
C VAL A 380 -34.15 -27.02 4.44
N GLY A 381 -34.96 -27.94 4.96
CA GLY A 381 -34.75 -29.37 4.76
C GLY A 381 -36.03 -30.12 4.40
N TRP A 382 -35.87 -31.25 3.73
CA TRP A 382 -36.96 -32.17 3.44
C TRP A 382 -36.94 -33.36 4.41
N ALA A 383 -38.12 -33.89 4.74
CA ALA A 383 -38.23 -35.05 5.62
C ALA A 383 -37.62 -36.32 5.00
N ILE A 384 -37.76 -36.46 3.68
CA ILE A 384 -37.18 -37.56 2.91
C ILE A 384 -35.97 -37.00 2.18
N SER A 385 -34.76 -37.35 2.64
CA SER A 385 -33.55 -36.99 1.91
C SER A 385 -33.47 -37.82 0.62
N THR A 386 -33.08 -37.20 -0.49
CA THR A 386 -32.86 -37.87 -1.79
C THR A 386 -31.81 -38.98 -1.71
N GLN A 387 -30.92 -38.93 -0.71
CA GLN A 387 -29.82 -39.87 -0.50
C GLN A 387 -30.25 -41.20 0.16
N GLN A 388 -31.42 -41.26 0.80
CA GLN A 388 -31.85 -42.44 1.56
C GLN A 388 -32.52 -43.55 0.72
N GLY A 389 -32.61 -43.39 -0.61
CA GLY A 389 -33.20 -44.41 -1.50
C GLY A 389 -34.67 -44.71 -1.18
N ASN A 390 -35.18 -45.89 -1.56
CA ASN A 390 -36.56 -46.35 -1.31
C ASN A 390 -36.85 -46.67 0.18
N GLN A 391 -36.11 -46.08 1.12
CA GLN A 391 -36.31 -46.34 2.54
C GLN A 391 -37.58 -45.64 3.01
N LYS A 392 -38.50 -46.43 3.60
CA LYS A 392 -39.73 -45.91 4.21
C LYS A 392 -39.36 -45.03 5.40
N VAL A 393 -39.74 -43.76 5.36
CA VAL A 393 -39.52 -42.80 6.46
C VAL A 393 -40.70 -42.87 7.42
N PRO A 394 -40.49 -43.20 8.71
CA PRO A 394 -41.58 -43.20 9.69
C PRO A 394 -42.01 -41.76 10.01
N TYR A 395 -43.30 -41.59 10.28
CA TYR A 395 -43.85 -40.31 10.73
C TYR A 395 -43.27 -39.94 12.10
N ASN A 396 -42.80 -38.70 12.22
CA ASN A 396 -42.34 -38.14 13.48
C ASN A 396 -43.06 -36.83 13.77
N LYS A 397 -44.04 -36.86 14.69
CA LYS A 397 -44.86 -35.70 15.07
C LYS A 397 -44.08 -34.50 15.63
N GLU A 398 -42.84 -34.69 16.09
CA GLU A 398 -42.00 -33.58 16.57
C GLU A 398 -41.50 -32.72 15.42
N PHE A 399 -41.20 -33.33 14.27
CA PHE A 399 -40.60 -32.67 13.11
C PHE A 399 -41.55 -32.56 11.90
N MET A 400 -42.64 -33.34 11.88
CA MET A 400 -43.54 -33.45 10.74
C MET A 400 -44.98 -33.09 11.14
N GLU A 401 -45.68 -32.45 10.22
CA GLU A 401 -47.10 -32.14 10.28
C GLU A 401 -47.83 -32.95 9.20
N ALA A 402 -48.78 -33.78 9.60
CA ALA A 402 -49.57 -34.56 8.66
C ALA A 402 -50.58 -33.62 7.97
N GLU A 403 -50.48 -33.48 6.65
CA GLU A 403 -51.38 -32.66 5.82
C GLU A 403 -52.47 -33.50 5.15
N GLY A 404 -52.26 -34.82 5.05
CA GLY A 404 -53.25 -35.78 4.57
C GLY A 404 -52.95 -37.18 5.08
N TRP A 405 -54.01 -37.95 5.37
CA TRP A 405 -53.89 -39.32 5.88
C TRP A 405 -55.17 -40.12 5.59
N GLU A 406 -55.02 -41.42 5.32
CA GLU A 406 -56.17 -42.33 5.26
C GLU A 406 -56.63 -42.74 6.66
N ASN A 407 -55.68 -42.96 7.57
CA ASN A 407 -55.90 -43.39 8.95
C ASN A 407 -55.25 -42.41 9.92
N GLU A 408 -55.80 -42.32 11.14
CA GLU A 408 -55.29 -41.40 12.17
C GLU A 408 -53.76 -41.56 12.34
N PRO A 409 -52.98 -40.46 12.26
CA PRO A 409 -51.53 -40.53 12.35
C PRO A 409 -51.04 -41.18 13.64
N THR A 410 -50.16 -42.18 13.51
CA THR A 410 -49.47 -42.81 14.64
C THR A 410 -47.97 -42.77 14.43
N ASP A 411 -47.19 -43.02 15.47
CA ASP A 411 -45.71 -43.12 15.37
C ASP A 411 -45.26 -44.32 14.49
N LYS A 412 -46.20 -45.17 14.03
CA LYS A 412 -45.96 -46.26 13.07
C LYS A 412 -46.37 -45.92 11.64
N SER A 413 -47.07 -44.80 11.42
CA SER A 413 -47.48 -44.36 10.10
C SER A 413 -46.24 -44.08 9.25
N ILE A 414 -46.34 -44.34 7.95
CA ILE A 414 -45.23 -44.16 7.01
C ILE A 414 -45.54 -42.97 6.13
N VAL A 415 -44.53 -42.12 5.92
CA VAL A 415 -44.64 -41.00 5.00
C VAL A 415 -44.76 -41.53 3.56
N ALA A 416 -45.85 -41.18 2.90
CA ALA A 416 -46.11 -41.46 1.49
C ALA A 416 -45.48 -40.38 0.59
N LEU A 417 -45.57 -39.12 1.03
CA LEU A 417 -45.11 -37.95 0.31
C LEU A 417 -44.68 -36.85 1.28
N ASP A 418 -43.49 -36.29 1.11
CA ASP A 418 -43.05 -35.03 1.68
C ASP A 418 -43.55 -33.86 0.81
N VAL A 419 -44.56 -33.16 1.31
CA VAL A 419 -45.29 -32.09 0.61
C VAL A 419 -44.56 -30.76 0.70
N SER A 420 -44.07 -30.40 1.89
CA SER A 420 -43.41 -29.11 2.12
C SER A 420 -42.16 -29.26 2.99
N PRO A 421 -41.11 -28.45 2.76
CA PRO A 421 -39.91 -28.50 3.56
C PRO A 421 -40.15 -27.93 4.96
N GLY A 422 -39.29 -28.31 5.90
CA GLY A 422 -39.22 -27.76 7.24
C GLY A 422 -38.15 -26.66 7.32
N LEU A 423 -38.25 -25.81 8.33
CA LEU A 423 -37.31 -24.73 8.60
C LEU A 423 -36.72 -24.89 10.00
N MET A 424 -35.42 -25.14 10.05
CA MET A 424 -34.64 -25.21 11.28
C MET A 424 -33.77 -23.97 11.45
N LYS A 425 -33.53 -23.60 12.70
CA LYS A 425 -32.68 -22.48 13.09
C LYS A 425 -31.66 -22.92 14.14
N TYR A 426 -30.40 -22.58 13.91
CA TYR A 426 -29.29 -22.76 14.84
C TYR A 426 -28.80 -21.41 15.35
N GLY A 427 -28.69 -21.30 16.67
CA GLY A 427 -28.28 -20.08 17.34
C GLY A 427 -29.32 -18.96 17.31
N THR A 428 -28.99 -17.85 17.95
CA THR A 428 -29.83 -16.65 18.05
C THR A 428 -29.45 -15.63 16.99
N ALA A 429 -30.35 -14.69 16.70
CA ALA A 429 -30.07 -13.57 15.79
C ALA A 429 -28.90 -12.66 16.29
N ASN A 430 -28.53 -12.75 17.56
CA ASN A 430 -27.40 -12.03 18.13
C ASN A 430 -26.06 -12.75 17.89
N GLY A 431 -26.09 -13.94 17.31
CA GLY A 431 -24.91 -14.74 17.01
C GLY A 431 -24.40 -15.57 18.19
N SER A 432 -25.30 -16.21 18.93
CA SER A 432 -24.94 -17.03 20.11
C SER A 432 -25.78 -18.30 20.19
N ALA A 433 -25.39 -19.26 21.03
CA ALA A 433 -26.12 -20.50 21.31
C ALA A 433 -26.32 -21.44 20.11
N TYR A 434 -25.32 -21.55 19.23
CA TYR A 434 -25.37 -22.41 18.03
C TYR A 434 -25.52 -23.91 18.29
N GLY A 435 -25.23 -24.38 19.51
CA GLY A 435 -25.51 -25.75 19.93
C GLY A 435 -27.01 -26.05 20.15
N LYS A 436 -27.91 -25.08 19.97
CA LYS A 436 -29.36 -25.26 20.04
C LYS A 436 -29.97 -25.17 18.66
N CYS A 437 -30.65 -26.24 18.25
CA CYS A 437 -31.50 -26.28 17.08
C CYS A 437 -32.96 -26.05 17.49
N THR A 438 -33.64 -25.14 16.82
CA THR A 438 -35.08 -24.89 16.98
C THR A 438 -35.78 -25.16 15.66
N MET A 439 -36.82 -26.02 15.69
CA MET A 439 -37.71 -26.21 14.56
C MET A 439 -38.71 -25.04 14.51
N LEU A 440 -38.59 -24.18 13.50
CA LEU A 440 -39.50 -23.05 13.30
C LEU A 440 -40.76 -23.48 12.54
N VAL A 441 -40.60 -24.40 11.57
CA VAL A 441 -41.68 -24.94 10.75
C VAL A 441 -41.44 -26.42 10.53
N LYS A 442 -42.43 -27.26 10.85
CA LYS A 442 -42.38 -28.70 10.60
C LYS A 442 -42.48 -29.01 9.10
N HIS A 443 -41.97 -30.17 8.71
CA HIS A 443 -42.14 -30.71 7.36
C HIS A 443 -43.61 -31.10 7.13
N GLY A 444 -44.21 -30.68 6.03
CA GLY A 444 -45.53 -31.16 5.63
C GLY A 444 -45.45 -32.54 4.98
N VAL A 445 -46.25 -33.48 5.43
CA VAL A 445 -46.24 -34.86 4.92
C VAL A 445 -47.64 -35.42 4.69
N VAL A 446 -47.78 -36.31 3.71
CA VAL A 446 -48.96 -37.18 3.56
C VAL A 446 -48.57 -38.59 4.01
N LEU A 447 -49.46 -39.23 4.76
CA LEU A 447 -49.25 -40.54 5.36
C LEU A 447 -50.07 -41.61 4.63
N ASN A 448 -49.49 -42.80 4.51
CA ASN A 448 -50.20 -44.02 4.14
C ASN A 448 -50.92 -44.63 5.34
#